data_AF-A0A9W4RRN0-F1
#
_entry.id   AF-A0A9W4RRN0-F1
#
_cell.length_a   1.000
_cell.length_b   1.000
_cell.length_c   1.000
_cell.angle_alpha   90.00
_cell.angle_beta   90.00
_cell.angle_gamma   90.00
#
_symmetry.space_group_name_H-M   'P 1'
#
loop_
_entity.id
_entity.type
_entity.pdbx_description
1 polymer ?
#
loop_
_entity_poly.entity_id
_entity_poly.type
_entity_poly.pdbx_seq_one_letter_code
_entity_poly.pdbx_strand_id
1 'polypeptide(L)'
;MIRASPREAWCGVAFFWVPSSTTSSHSTDIEPPPLRAAKMSTVHIKSPAEFQKLLSSSRIVVADFYADWCGPCKAIAPLYEQLSSSLSRKDVVTFVKIDVEAQKDIASTYNVTSLPTFMVFREGKAIEKVQGADPRKLQEVVKKLVKEVEGGSASGSGEGSGSSSGGSWRGAALPRGYTDITDQIEPKGCELLNADEDFGPVRVLFDTSKPSALAKKEGAKDWVESGADDQLLLFMPFQSMLKLHTLQLTSLPPTDDDDDEAPMRPGTIHLYTNKPHNLDFSEADDTPPTQAITLTEKDWNADGTANIGLRFVKFQNINSLIIYVTKGDGDGEKVRLDRVRLIGESGEKREMGKLEKIGDEAGE
;
A
#
# COMPACT_ATOMS: atom_id res chain seq x y z
N MET A 1 -3.88 60.47 -30.16
CA MET A 1 -2.63 61.14 -30.60
C MET A 1 -1.98 61.70 -29.34
N ILE A 2 -0.87 61.22 -28.79
CA ILE A 2 0.56 61.27 -29.18
C ILE A 2 1.31 61.81 -27.93
N ARG A 3 2.19 60.95 -27.39
CA ARG A 3 3.51 61.18 -26.75
C ARG A 3 3.80 62.36 -25.81
N ALA A 4 4.07 62.02 -24.54
CA ALA A 4 5.38 61.95 -23.84
C ALA A 4 6.49 63.04 -23.94
N SER A 5 7.11 63.27 -22.75
CA SER A 5 8.51 63.68 -22.42
C SER A 5 8.73 65.16 -22.00
N PRO A 6 9.84 65.57 -21.30
CA PRO A 6 10.89 64.91 -20.45
C PRO A 6 10.96 65.54 -19.01
N ARG A 7 11.53 64.97 -17.92
CA ARG A 7 12.90 64.58 -17.45
C ARG A 7 13.91 65.72 -17.07
N GLU A 8 14.52 65.53 -15.87
CA GLU A 8 15.75 66.13 -15.24
C GLU A 8 15.61 67.50 -14.53
N ALA A 9 16.27 67.91 -13.43
CA ALA A 9 17.47 67.50 -12.65
C ALA A 9 17.40 68.10 -11.20
N TRP A 10 17.79 67.37 -10.14
CA TRP A 10 18.93 67.55 -9.21
C TRP A 10 19.36 68.97 -8.74
N CYS A 11 19.25 69.23 -7.41
CA CYS A 11 20.15 70.00 -6.51
C CYS A 11 19.53 69.98 -5.09
N GLY A 12 20.22 69.86 -3.95
CA GLY A 12 21.65 69.86 -3.67
C GLY A 12 21.93 69.42 -2.22
N VAL A 13 23.20 69.07 -2.02
CA VAL A 13 23.95 68.72 -0.79
C VAL A 13 24.08 70.01 0.07
N ALA A 14 24.08 70.05 1.41
CA ALA A 14 25.16 69.61 2.29
C ALA A 14 24.93 70.06 3.75
N PHE A 15 25.17 69.12 4.68
CA PHE A 15 25.86 69.24 5.98
C PHE A 15 25.40 70.25 7.05
N PHE A 16 25.02 69.73 8.24
CA PHE A 16 25.77 69.94 9.49
C PHE A 16 25.46 68.83 10.51
N TRP A 17 26.49 68.47 11.28
CA TRP A 17 26.70 67.25 12.08
C TRP A 17 26.53 67.52 13.58
N VAL A 18 25.77 66.70 14.33
CA VAL A 18 26.01 66.35 15.76
C VAL A 18 25.14 65.10 16.16
N PRO A 19 25.37 64.38 17.27
CA PRO A 19 26.12 63.11 17.32
C PRO A 19 25.27 61.89 17.73
N SER A 20 25.82 60.69 17.49
CA SER A 20 25.34 59.39 17.98
C SER A 20 25.26 59.31 19.50
N SER A 21 24.18 58.75 20.03
CA SER A 21 24.24 57.46 20.76
C SER A 21 22.88 57.02 21.31
N THR A 22 22.57 55.76 21.00
CA THR A 22 21.77 54.80 21.79
C THR A 22 20.24 54.92 21.76
N THR A 23 19.68 54.12 20.86
CA THR A 23 18.28 53.69 20.74
C THR A 23 17.83 52.86 21.96
N SER A 24 16.70 53.24 22.55
CA SER A 24 15.78 52.32 23.23
C SER A 24 14.40 52.97 23.28
N SER A 25 13.53 52.58 22.37
CA SER A 25 12.10 52.90 22.42
C SER A 25 11.32 51.60 22.30
N HIS A 26 10.75 51.20 23.44
CA HIS A 26 9.65 50.26 23.57
C HIS A 26 8.57 50.54 22.51
N SER A 27 8.40 49.60 21.58
CA SER A 27 7.17 49.45 20.80
C SER A 27 6.62 48.09 21.15
N THR A 28 5.45 48.05 21.80
CA THR A 28 4.75 46.83 22.16
C THR A 28 4.19 46.20 20.89
N ASP A 29 4.96 45.29 20.31
CA ASP A 29 4.45 44.34 19.32
C ASP A 29 3.52 43.36 20.03
N ILE A 30 2.22 43.52 19.77
CA ILE A 30 1.21 42.51 20.10
C ILE A 30 1.48 41.34 19.15
N GLU A 31 2.28 40.38 19.59
CA GLU A 31 2.41 39.09 18.93
C GLU A 31 1.01 38.47 18.78
N PRO A 32 0.56 38.10 17.57
CA PRO A 32 -0.64 37.32 17.44
C PRO A 32 -0.45 35.98 18.15
N PRO A 33 -1.44 35.50 18.93
CA PRO A 33 -1.31 34.26 19.67
C PRO A 33 -1.00 33.10 18.70
N PRO A 34 -0.15 32.14 19.10
CA PRO A 34 0.22 31.03 18.24
C PRO A 34 -1.04 30.31 17.76
N LEU A 35 -1.14 30.15 16.44
CA LEU A 35 -2.22 29.45 15.75
C LEU A 35 -2.44 28.09 16.43
N ARG A 36 -3.52 28.00 17.22
CA ARG A 36 -4.03 26.75 17.77
C ARG A 36 -4.11 25.73 16.64
N ALA A 37 -3.42 24.60 16.79
CA ALA A 37 -3.60 23.41 15.97
C ALA A 37 -5.11 23.16 15.77
N ALA A 38 -5.55 23.03 14.52
CA ALA A 38 -6.95 22.82 14.18
C ALA A 38 -7.49 21.61 14.96
N LYS A 39 -8.50 21.86 15.79
CA LYS A 39 -9.21 20.87 16.60
C LYS A 39 -9.98 19.94 15.65
N MET A 40 -9.39 18.82 15.23
CA MET A 40 -10.10 17.83 14.44
C MET A 40 -11.15 17.15 15.32
N SER A 41 -12.41 17.54 15.13
CA SER A 41 -13.58 16.98 15.81
C SER A 41 -13.97 15.64 15.21
N THR A 42 -14.58 14.77 16.03
CA THR A 42 -15.24 13.55 15.57
C THR A 42 -16.21 13.82 14.41
N VAL A 43 -16.22 12.97 13.39
CA VAL A 43 -17.12 13.11 12.24
C VAL A 43 -18.44 12.40 12.51
N HIS A 44 -19.56 13.09 12.38
CA HIS A 44 -20.89 12.49 12.50
C HIS A 44 -21.34 11.92 11.16
N ILE A 45 -21.61 10.62 11.12
CA ILE A 45 -22.05 9.93 9.91
C ILE A 45 -23.53 10.21 9.65
N LYS A 46 -23.84 10.71 8.44
CA LYS A 46 -25.21 11.04 8.02
C LYS A 46 -25.79 10.06 7.01
N SER A 47 -24.95 9.23 6.39
CA SER A 47 -25.40 8.22 5.42
C SER A 47 -24.44 7.02 5.34
N PRO A 48 -24.94 5.85 4.86
CA PRO A 48 -24.08 4.70 4.59
C PRO A 48 -22.96 5.00 3.59
N ALA A 49 -23.25 5.78 2.55
CA ALA A 49 -22.26 6.15 1.53
C ALA A 49 -21.11 7.00 2.10
N GLU A 50 -21.42 7.94 3.01
CA GLU A 50 -20.41 8.74 3.72
C GLU A 50 -19.52 7.85 4.58
N PHE A 51 -20.11 6.89 5.29
CA PHE A 51 -19.35 5.96 6.11
C PHE A 51 -18.42 5.09 5.25
N GLN A 52 -18.92 4.53 4.16
CA GLN A 52 -18.10 3.75 3.21
C GLN A 52 -16.96 4.58 2.64
N LYS A 53 -17.23 5.82 2.24
CA LYS A 53 -16.18 6.74 1.78
C LYS A 53 -15.11 6.98 2.84
N LEU A 54 -15.50 7.15 4.11
CA LEU A 54 -14.56 7.32 5.21
C LEU A 54 -13.72 6.07 5.46
N LEU A 55 -14.34 4.89 5.42
CA LEU A 55 -13.66 3.59 5.50
C LEU A 55 -12.64 3.39 4.38
N SER A 56 -12.90 3.91 3.17
CA SER A 56 -11.94 3.87 2.05
C SER A 56 -10.85 4.95 2.12
N SER A 57 -11.13 6.08 2.79
CA SER A 57 -10.24 7.25 2.81
C SER A 57 -9.32 7.35 4.03
N SER A 58 -9.60 6.63 5.11
CA SER A 58 -8.77 6.63 6.31
C SER A 58 -8.23 5.24 6.61
N ARG A 59 -6.95 5.16 6.98
CA ARG A 59 -6.30 3.87 7.28
C ARG A 59 -6.92 3.19 8.49
N ILE A 60 -7.23 3.96 9.53
CA ILE A 60 -7.98 3.55 10.72
C ILE A 60 -9.21 4.41 10.87
N VAL A 61 -10.37 3.77 11.00
CA VAL A 61 -11.59 4.43 11.46
C VAL A 61 -12.00 3.84 12.79
N VAL A 62 -12.09 4.68 13.82
CA VAL A 62 -12.69 4.32 15.11
C VAL A 62 -14.12 4.83 15.07
N ALA A 63 -15.10 3.94 15.17
CA ALA A 63 -16.51 4.29 15.12
C ALA A 63 -17.16 4.08 16.49
N ASP A 64 -17.83 5.12 16.99
CA ASP A 64 -18.70 5.08 18.18
C ASP A 64 -20.16 4.95 17.74
N PHE A 65 -20.74 3.77 17.96
CA PHE A 65 -22.17 3.54 17.79
C PHE A 65 -22.90 3.92 19.08
N TYR A 66 -23.74 4.95 19.00
CA TYR A 66 -24.40 5.57 20.15
C TYR A 66 -25.89 5.85 19.88
N ALA A 67 -26.60 6.28 20.92
CA ALA A 67 -27.93 6.87 20.85
C ALA A 67 -28.05 8.00 21.87
N ASP A 68 -28.90 9.01 21.62
CA ASP A 68 -29.00 10.21 22.47
C ASP A 68 -29.62 9.95 23.85
N TRP A 69 -30.43 8.90 23.98
CA TRP A 69 -31.02 8.48 25.25
C TRP A 69 -30.10 7.58 26.09
N CYS A 70 -28.99 7.10 25.51
CA CYS A 70 -28.10 6.14 26.15
C CYS A 70 -27.22 6.79 27.24
N GLY A 71 -27.52 6.52 28.50
CA GLY A 71 -26.74 6.99 29.66
C GLY A 71 -25.26 6.57 29.63
N PRO A 72 -24.92 5.28 29.43
CA PRO A 72 -23.54 4.83 29.32
C PRO A 72 -22.75 5.49 28.17
N CYS A 73 -23.42 5.79 27.04
CA CYS A 73 -22.81 6.48 25.91
C CYS A 73 -22.38 7.90 26.30
N LYS A 74 -23.22 8.63 27.05
CA LYS A 74 -22.89 9.95 27.59
C LYS A 74 -21.72 9.91 28.56
N ALA A 75 -21.61 8.85 29.36
CA ALA A 75 -20.54 8.71 30.34
C ALA A 75 -19.14 8.55 29.70
N ILE A 76 -19.06 7.84 28.57
CA ILE A 76 -17.78 7.57 27.88
C ILE A 76 -17.43 8.60 26.79
N ALA A 77 -18.41 9.38 26.32
CA ALA A 77 -18.21 10.38 25.27
C ALA A 77 -17.04 11.36 25.52
N PRO A 78 -16.79 11.91 26.73
CA PRO A 78 -15.67 12.81 26.97
C PRO A 78 -14.30 12.15 26.70
N LEU A 79 -14.16 10.87 27.06
CA LEU A 79 -12.95 10.11 26.79
C LEU A 79 -12.78 9.87 25.29
N TYR A 80 -13.86 9.52 24.59
CA TYR A 80 -13.84 9.32 23.15
C TYR A 80 -13.42 10.61 22.42
N GLU A 81 -13.97 11.76 22.83
CA GLU A 81 -13.59 13.07 22.31
C GLU A 81 -12.12 13.40 22.60
N GLN A 82 -11.63 13.13 23.82
CA GLN A 82 -10.23 13.31 24.17
C GLN A 82 -9.30 12.46 23.27
N LEU A 83 -9.63 11.18 23.08
CA LEU A 83 -8.89 10.29 22.18
C LEU A 83 -8.91 10.81 20.75
N SER A 84 -10.07 11.24 20.26
CA SER A 84 -10.20 11.82 18.92
C SER A 84 -9.32 13.05 18.74
N SER A 85 -9.32 13.97 19.71
CA SER A 85 -8.53 15.20 19.63
C SER A 85 -7.02 14.94 19.65
N SER A 86 -6.58 13.89 20.37
CA SER A 86 -5.17 13.57 20.54
C SER A 86 -4.62 12.74 19.38
N LEU A 87 -5.42 11.82 18.87
CA LEU A 87 -4.98 10.75 17.97
C LEU A 87 -5.49 10.91 16.54
N SER A 88 -6.43 11.81 16.27
CA SER A 88 -6.85 12.05 14.88
C SER A 88 -5.67 12.52 14.05
N ARG A 89 -5.51 11.90 12.89
CA ARG A 89 -4.48 12.20 11.89
C ARG A 89 -5.15 12.12 10.54
N LYS A 90 -5.09 13.21 9.77
CA LYS A 90 -5.75 13.28 8.46
C LYS A 90 -5.35 12.08 7.61
N ASP A 91 -6.33 11.40 7.04
CA ASP A 91 -6.18 10.23 6.16
C ASP A 91 -5.52 8.98 6.80
N VAL A 92 -5.21 9.02 8.11
CA VAL A 92 -4.52 7.94 8.85
C VAL A 92 -5.39 7.41 9.99
N VAL A 93 -5.92 8.28 10.85
CA VAL A 93 -6.80 7.90 11.97
C VAL A 93 -7.97 8.87 12.02
N THR A 94 -9.17 8.35 11.81
CA THR A 94 -10.41 9.12 11.86
C THR A 94 -11.34 8.57 12.91
N PHE A 95 -11.87 9.45 13.76
CA PHE A 95 -12.90 9.10 14.73
C PHE A 95 -14.26 9.54 14.21
N VAL A 96 -15.22 8.62 14.23
CA VAL A 96 -16.58 8.86 13.74
C VAL A 96 -17.61 8.52 14.80
N LYS A 97 -18.78 9.15 14.72
CA LYS A 97 -19.95 8.87 15.56
C LYS A 97 -21.11 8.46 14.66
N ILE A 98 -21.77 7.37 15.03
CA ILE A 98 -22.88 6.77 14.29
C ILE A 98 -24.04 6.64 15.26
N ASP A 99 -25.07 7.44 15.02
CA ASP A 99 -26.35 7.30 15.72
C ASP A 99 -27.09 6.10 15.16
N VAL A 100 -27.33 5.07 15.98
CA VAL A 100 -27.99 3.84 15.53
C VAL A 100 -29.47 4.02 15.23
N GLU A 101 -30.11 5.07 15.74
CA GLU A 101 -31.50 5.39 15.43
C GLU A 101 -31.62 6.05 14.04
N ALA A 102 -30.65 6.90 13.70
CA ALA A 102 -30.57 7.57 12.40
C ALA A 102 -29.97 6.67 11.30
N GLN A 103 -29.02 5.80 11.64
CA GLN A 103 -28.27 4.95 10.70
C GLN A 103 -28.50 3.46 10.95
N LYS A 104 -29.78 3.05 10.93
CA LYS A 104 -30.20 1.66 11.22
C LYS A 104 -29.55 0.63 10.30
N ASP A 105 -29.39 0.95 9.02
CA ASP A 105 -28.78 0.04 8.05
C ASP A 105 -27.32 -0.26 8.41
N ILE A 106 -26.55 0.78 8.76
CA ILE A 106 -25.15 0.63 9.20
C ILE A 106 -25.09 -0.22 10.47
N ALA A 107 -25.94 0.08 11.46
CA ALA A 107 -25.99 -0.68 12.71
C ALA A 107 -26.33 -2.17 12.47
N SER A 108 -27.25 -2.45 11.55
CA SER A 108 -27.62 -3.81 11.16
C SER A 108 -26.49 -4.53 10.42
N THR A 109 -25.84 -3.88 9.45
CA THR A 109 -24.72 -4.46 8.69
C THR A 109 -23.58 -4.92 9.61
N TYR A 110 -23.29 -4.16 10.66
CA TYR A 110 -22.22 -4.48 11.62
C TYR A 110 -22.70 -5.20 12.89
N ASN A 111 -23.96 -5.67 12.88
CA ASN A 111 -24.58 -6.43 13.95
C ASN A 111 -24.39 -5.77 15.33
N VAL A 112 -24.76 -4.50 15.43
CA VAL A 112 -24.69 -3.70 16.66
C VAL A 112 -25.93 -3.99 17.50
N THR A 113 -25.75 -4.73 18.59
CA THR A 113 -26.84 -5.20 19.46
C THR A 113 -26.85 -4.54 20.85
N SER A 114 -25.83 -3.75 21.17
CA SER A 114 -25.69 -3.07 22.47
C SER A 114 -24.99 -1.73 22.32
N LEU A 115 -25.31 -0.78 23.20
CA LEU A 115 -24.75 0.58 23.18
C LEU A 115 -24.05 0.93 24.51
N PRO A 116 -22.94 1.69 24.46
CA PRO A 116 -22.19 2.03 23.26
C PRO A 116 -21.48 0.79 22.70
N THR A 117 -21.27 0.76 21.39
CA THR A 117 -20.36 -0.20 20.75
C THR A 117 -19.32 0.59 19.98
N PHE A 118 -18.05 0.32 20.25
CA PHE A 118 -16.94 0.86 19.47
C PHE A 118 -16.46 -0.20 18.50
N MET A 119 -16.27 0.17 17.24
CA MET A 119 -15.64 -0.70 16.26
C MET A 119 -14.44 -0.01 15.65
N VAL A 120 -13.35 -0.74 15.53
CA VAL A 120 -12.17 -0.25 14.83
C VAL A 120 -12.06 -0.94 13.49
N PHE A 121 -11.95 -0.12 12.47
CA PHE A 121 -11.74 -0.54 11.09
C PHE A 121 -10.31 -0.24 10.70
N ARG A 122 -9.67 -1.20 10.03
CA ARG A 122 -8.38 -1.03 9.38
C ARG A 122 -8.57 -1.31 7.90
N GLU A 123 -8.24 -0.33 7.07
CA GLU A 123 -8.36 -0.45 5.60
C GLU A 123 -9.76 -0.94 5.18
N GLY A 124 -10.79 -0.36 5.80
CA GLY A 124 -12.20 -0.69 5.57
C GLY A 124 -12.70 -2.00 6.21
N LYS A 125 -11.84 -2.84 6.79
CA LYS A 125 -12.24 -4.08 7.45
C LYS A 125 -12.37 -3.89 8.96
N ALA A 126 -13.48 -4.36 9.55
CA ALA A 126 -13.65 -4.38 11.00
C ALA A 126 -12.67 -5.38 11.63
N ILE A 127 -11.82 -4.92 12.55
CA ILE A 127 -10.78 -5.75 13.18
C ILE A 127 -10.97 -5.92 14.68
N GLU A 128 -11.62 -4.96 15.34
CA GLU A 128 -11.83 -4.96 16.79
C GLU A 128 -13.22 -4.42 17.13
N LYS A 129 -13.83 -4.99 18.16
CA LYS A 129 -15.14 -4.58 18.68
C LYS A 129 -15.09 -4.50 20.20
N VAL A 130 -15.44 -3.34 20.75
CA VAL A 130 -15.56 -3.10 22.18
C VAL A 130 -17.01 -2.77 22.48
N GLN A 131 -17.68 -3.63 23.23
CA GLN A 131 -19.07 -3.42 23.63
C GLN A 131 -19.13 -2.90 25.07
N GLY A 132 -19.98 -1.90 25.28
CA GLY A 132 -20.17 -1.25 26.57
C GLY A 132 -19.23 -0.07 26.81
N ALA A 133 -19.56 0.71 27.83
CA ALA A 133 -18.78 1.86 28.26
C ALA A 133 -17.57 1.40 29.09
N ASP A 134 -16.56 0.83 28.44
CA ASP A 134 -15.28 0.41 29.06
C ASP A 134 -14.13 1.34 28.63
N PRO A 135 -13.77 2.33 29.48
CA PRO A 135 -12.68 3.26 29.22
C PRO A 135 -11.32 2.61 28.97
N ARG A 136 -10.98 1.55 29.73
CA ARG A 136 -9.64 0.95 29.70
C ARG A 136 -9.46 0.20 28.39
N LYS A 137 -10.44 -0.66 28.07
CA LYS A 137 -10.41 -1.46 26.84
C LYS A 137 -10.41 -0.58 25.59
N LEU A 138 -11.22 0.49 25.58
CA LEU A 138 -11.22 1.45 24.47
C LEU A 138 -9.85 2.13 24.29
N GLN A 139 -9.23 2.61 25.38
CA GLN A 139 -7.91 3.24 25.32
C GLN A 139 -6.82 2.27 24.84
N GLU A 140 -6.83 1.03 25.33
CA GLU A 140 -5.85 0.00 24.95
C GLU A 140 -5.94 -0.33 23.47
N VAL A 141 -7.13 -0.64 22.97
CA VAL A 141 -7.36 -0.97 21.56
C VAL A 141 -6.95 0.19 20.66
N VAL A 142 -7.41 1.42 20.96
CA VAL A 142 -7.10 2.59 20.13
C VAL A 142 -5.60 2.91 20.16
N LYS A 143 -4.95 2.92 21.34
CA LYS A 143 -3.51 3.22 21.43
C LYS A 143 -2.65 2.16 20.75
N LYS A 144 -2.99 0.87 20.91
CA LYS A 144 -2.28 -0.23 20.24
C LYS A 144 -2.33 -0.06 18.72
N LEU A 145 -3.52 0.18 18.18
CA LEU A 145 -3.73 0.29 16.74
C LEU A 145 -3.09 1.54 16.14
N VAL A 146 -3.11 2.67 16.86
CA VAL A 146 -2.42 3.89 16.43
C VAL A 146 -0.91 3.71 16.47
N LYS A 147 -0.35 3.09 17.51
CA LYS A 147 1.09 2.77 17.56
C LYS A 147 1.54 1.85 16.43
N GLU A 148 0.73 0.83 16.09
CA GLU A 148 1.01 -0.04 14.94
C GLU A 148 0.99 0.72 13.59
N VAL A 149 0.20 1.79 13.50
CA VAL A 149 0.08 2.61 12.30
C VAL A 149 1.17 3.67 12.22
N GLU A 150 1.47 4.36 13.32
CA GLU A 150 2.56 5.34 13.43
C GLU A 150 3.93 4.66 13.31
N GLY A 151 4.11 3.48 13.92
CA GLY A 151 5.28 2.62 13.74
C GLY A 151 5.43 2.02 12.34
N GLY A 152 4.41 2.20 11.48
CA GLY A 152 4.44 1.83 10.06
C GLY A 152 4.18 3.01 9.12
N SER A 153 4.39 4.27 9.55
CA SER A 153 4.19 5.47 8.71
C SER A 153 5.20 6.60 8.92
N ALA A 154 6.28 6.38 9.67
CA ALA A 154 7.44 7.26 9.65
C ALA A 154 8.53 6.67 8.73
N SER A 155 8.59 7.12 7.48
CA SER A 155 9.86 7.05 6.74
C SER A 155 10.71 8.22 7.23
N GLY A 156 11.80 7.90 7.93
CA GLY A 156 12.75 8.86 8.48
C GLY A 156 13.65 8.23 9.54
N SER A 157 14.71 7.57 9.08
CA SER A 157 15.98 7.25 9.79
C SER A 157 15.92 6.60 11.17
N GLY A 158 16.51 5.39 11.29
CA GLY A 158 17.01 4.88 12.58
C GLY A 158 16.50 3.50 12.96
N GLU A 159 17.34 2.51 12.65
CA GLU A 159 17.57 1.20 13.26
C GLU A 159 16.75 0.75 14.48
N GLY A 160 16.40 -0.54 14.48
CA GLY A 160 16.72 -1.40 15.63
C GLY A 160 15.57 -2.11 16.36
N SER A 161 15.53 -3.43 16.15
CA SER A 161 15.16 -4.47 17.13
C SER A 161 13.69 -4.91 17.24
N GLY A 162 13.42 -6.01 16.53
CA GLY A 162 13.06 -7.28 17.17
C GLY A 162 11.67 -7.42 17.82
N SER A 163 10.75 -8.09 17.12
CA SER A 163 10.33 -9.45 17.47
C SER A 163 9.08 -9.85 16.69
N SER A 164 9.17 -11.02 16.10
CA SER A 164 8.14 -11.75 15.36
C SER A 164 6.88 -12.00 16.19
N SER A 165 5.70 -11.67 15.64
CA SER A 165 4.60 -12.64 15.49
C SER A 165 3.47 -12.06 14.64
N GLY A 166 3.21 -12.69 13.49
CA GLY A 166 1.88 -12.73 12.86
C GLY A 166 1.53 -11.68 11.79
N GLY A 167 2.43 -10.78 11.39
CA GLY A 167 2.20 -9.90 10.24
C GLY A 167 2.74 -10.51 8.95
N SER A 168 1.88 -10.82 7.98
CA SER A 168 2.31 -11.11 6.60
C SER A 168 3.14 -9.92 6.10
N TRP A 169 4.38 -10.17 5.67
CA TRP A 169 5.23 -9.13 5.09
C TRP A 169 4.57 -8.65 3.80
N ARG A 170 4.70 -7.38 3.43
CA ARG A 170 3.92 -6.79 2.31
C ARG A 170 4.75 -6.10 1.23
N GLY A 171 6.08 -6.04 1.37
CA GLY A 171 6.98 -5.38 0.41
C GLY A 171 6.75 -3.88 0.31
N ALA A 172 5.73 -3.45 -0.43
CA ALA A 172 5.34 -2.05 -0.58
C ALA A 172 3.90 -1.80 -0.09
N ALA A 173 3.60 -0.53 0.21
CA ALA A 173 2.27 -0.13 0.67
C ALA A 173 1.20 -0.45 -0.38
N LEU A 174 0.05 -0.96 0.08
CA LEU A 174 -1.08 -1.28 -0.79
C LEU A 174 -1.78 0.02 -1.25
N PRO A 175 -2.11 0.15 -2.55
CA PRO A 175 -3.01 1.20 -3.02
C PRO A 175 -4.38 1.11 -2.33
N ARG A 176 -4.97 2.27 -2.04
CA ARG A 176 -6.27 2.34 -1.33
C ARG A 176 -7.37 1.65 -2.14
N GLY A 177 -8.16 0.82 -1.45
CA GLY A 177 -9.28 0.10 -2.06
C GLY A 177 -8.92 -1.21 -2.74
N TYR A 178 -7.63 -1.57 -2.83
CA TYR A 178 -7.18 -2.84 -3.39
C TYR A 178 -6.57 -3.74 -2.31
N THR A 179 -6.63 -5.04 -2.55
CA THR A 179 -6.09 -6.05 -1.63
C THR A 179 -5.04 -6.91 -2.31
N ASP A 180 -4.17 -7.50 -1.50
CA ASP A 180 -3.28 -8.58 -1.95
C ASP A 180 -4.13 -9.81 -2.30
N ILE A 181 -4.07 -10.22 -3.56
CA ILE A 181 -4.78 -11.36 -4.16
C ILE A 181 -3.78 -12.40 -4.70
N THR A 182 -2.56 -12.43 -4.16
CA THR A 182 -1.52 -13.39 -4.55
C THR A 182 -1.93 -14.84 -4.26
N ASP A 183 -2.85 -15.05 -3.31
CA ASP A 183 -3.43 -16.36 -2.99
C ASP A 183 -4.28 -16.96 -4.13
N GLN A 184 -4.65 -16.14 -5.13
CA GLN A 184 -5.35 -16.59 -6.32
C GLN A 184 -4.45 -17.27 -7.35
N ILE A 185 -3.13 -17.18 -7.21
CA ILE A 185 -2.19 -17.92 -8.06
C ILE A 185 -2.36 -19.42 -7.78
N GLU A 186 -2.24 -20.25 -8.80
CA GLU A 186 -2.15 -21.70 -8.65
C GLU A 186 -0.68 -22.14 -8.75
N PRO A 187 0.05 -22.32 -7.62
CA PRO A 187 1.50 -22.55 -7.66
C PRO A 187 1.89 -23.84 -8.38
N LYS A 188 0.98 -24.82 -8.45
CA LYS A 188 1.20 -26.09 -9.16
C LYS A 188 1.17 -25.95 -10.67
N GLY A 189 0.52 -24.92 -11.20
CA GLY A 189 0.47 -24.62 -12.64
C GLY A 189 1.46 -23.53 -13.04
N CYS A 190 2.28 -23.04 -12.12
CA CYS A 190 3.30 -22.05 -12.43
C CYS A 190 4.48 -22.72 -13.14
N GLU A 191 4.94 -22.09 -14.22
CA GLU A 191 6.09 -22.54 -14.99
C GLU A 191 7.09 -21.39 -15.03
N LEU A 192 8.36 -21.68 -14.70
CA LEU A 192 9.43 -20.70 -14.70
C LEU A 192 10.55 -21.22 -15.60
N LEU A 193 10.79 -20.53 -16.72
CA LEU A 193 11.84 -20.87 -17.66
C LEU A 193 13.13 -20.10 -17.32
N ASN A 194 14.25 -20.75 -17.62
CA ASN A 194 15.60 -20.27 -17.35
C ASN A 194 15.88 -19.98 -15.87
N ALA A 195 15.21 -20.67 -14.94
CA ALA A 195 15.58 -20.61 -13.53
C ALA A 195 16.72 -21.57 -13.21
N ASP A 196 17.67 -21.07 -12.42
CA ASP A 196 18.76 -21.85 -11.86
C ASP A 196 18.24 -22.77 -10.73
N GLU A 197 18.52 -24.07 -10.85
CA GLU A 197 18.04 -25.11 -9.93
C GLU A 197 18.74 -25.07 -8.57
N ASP A 198 19.88 -24.38 -8.46
CA ASP A 198 20.59 -24.23 -7.19
C ASP A 198 19.88 -23.27 -6.23
N PHE A 199 18.88 -22.53 -6.68
CA PHE A 199 18.11 -21.60 -5.86
C PHE A 199 16.70 -22.14 -5.53
N GLY A 200 15.82 -21.26 -5.06
CA GLY A 200 14.47 -21.64 -4.65
C GLY A 200 13.58 -22.00 -5.85
N PRO A 201 12.62 -22.91 -5.69
CA PRO A 201 11.63 -23.19 -6.73
C PRO A 201 10.61 -22.05 -6.86
N VAL A 202 9.93 -21.94 -8.01
CA VAL A 202 8.94 -20.87 -8.32
C VAL A 202 7.96 -20.51 -7.17
N ARG A 203 7.53 -21.49 -6.38
CA ARG A 203 6.63 -21.28 -5.23
C ARG A 203 7.15 -20.30 -4.17
N VAL A 204 8.47 -20.11 -4.06
CA VAL A 204 9.06 -19.19 -3.07
C VAL A 204 8.70 -17.73 -3.36
N LEU A 205 8.45 -17.41 -4.62
CA LEU A 205 8.05 -16.07 -5.05
C LEU A 205 6.72 -15.63 -4.42
N PHE A 206 5.87 -16.57 -4.05
CA PHE A 206 4.52 -16.28 -3.53
C PHE A 206 4.45 -16.37 -2.00
N ASP A 207 5.59 -16.54 -1.31
CA ASP A 207 5.59 -16.61 0.15
C ASP A 207 5.20 -15.26 0.78
N THR A 208 4.35 -15.36 1.80
CA THR A 208 3.92 -14.25 2.63
C THR A 208 4.99 -13.80 3.63
N SER A 209 5.99 -14.64 3.87
CA SER A 209 7.12 -14.37 4.75
C SER A 209 8.04 -13.29 4.18
N LYS A 210 8.73 -12.58 5.07
CA LYS A 210 9.76 -11.60 4.71
C LYS A 210 10.94 -12.34 4.07
N PRO A 211 11.48 -11.88 2.92
CA PRO A 211 12.67 -12.46 2.28
C PRO A 211 13.83 -12.61 3.24
N SER A 212 14.53 -13.74 3.15
CA SER A 212 15.66 -14.07 4.03
C SER A 212 16.78 -13.03 3.99
N ALA A 213 17.03 -12.45 2.81
CA ALA A 213 18.01 -11.39 2.59
C ALA A 213 17.72 -10.13 3.43
N LEU A 214 16.45 -9.78 3.65
CA LEU A 214 16.07 -8.68 4.54
C LEU A 214 15.93 -9.11 6.02
N ALA A 215 15.78 -10.40 6.27
CA ALA A 215 15.66 -10.96 7.61
C ALA A 215 17.01 -11.33 8.25
N LYS A 216 18.12 -11.19 7.49
CA LYS A 216 19.47 -11.64 7.88
C LYS A 216 19.49 -13.12 8.31
N LYS A 217 18.71 -13.94 7.60
CA LYS A 217 18.65 -15.39 7.85
C LYS A 217 19.51 -16.10 6.81
N GLU A 218 20.65 -16.62 7.24
CA GLU A 218 21.59 -17.34 6.36
C GLU A 218 21.05 -18.73 5.96
N GLY A 219 21.43 -19.19 4.77
CA GLY A 219 21.16 -20.55 4.28
C GLY A 219 19.74 -20.83 3.80
N ALA A 220 18.86 -19.82 3.72
CA ALA A 220 17.55 -19.98 3.09
C ALA A 220 17.69 -19.88 1.56
N LYS A 221 17.04 -20.77 0.81
CA LYS A 221 16.87 -20.69 -0.65
C LYS A 221 15.45 -20.22 -0.98
N ASP A 222 15.16 -18.95 -0.70
CA ASP A 222 13.81 -18.37 -0.80
C ASP A 222 13.66 -17.30 -1.89
N TRP A 223 14.54 -17.31 -2.90
CA TRP A 223 14.45 -16.52 -4.13
C TRP A 223 14.68 -17.43 -5.33
N VAL A 224 14.42 -16.91 -6.53
CA VAL A 224 14.80 -17.53 -7.80
C VAL A 224 15.86 -16.66 -8.47
N GLU A 225 16.72 -17.30 -9.24
CA GLU A 225 17.75 -16.64 -10.05
C GLU A 225 17.70 -17.21 -11.46
N SER A 226 18.10 -16.42 -12.46
CA SER A 226 18.23 -16.90 -13.81
C SER A 226 19.48 -17.78 -14.00
N GLY A 227 19.40 -18.73 -14.92
CA GLY A 227 20.41 -19.76 -15.14
C GLY A 227 21.55 -19.29 -16.03
N ALA A 228 21.25 -18.93 -17.28
CA ALA A 228 22.26 -18.69 -18.30
C ALA A 228 22.50 -17.21 -18.63
N ASP A 229 21.46 -16.39 -18.51
CA ASP A 229 21.46 -14.97 -18.90
C ASP A 229 20.43 -14.20 -18.05
N ASP A 230 20.17 -12.94 -18.37
CA ASP A 230 19.32 -12.04 -17.59
C ASP A 230 17.82 -12.19 -17.91
N GLN A 231 17.46 -13.24 -18.65
CA GLN A 231 16.09 -13.51 -19.06
C GLN A 231 15.40 -14.49 -18.11
N LEU A 232 14.18 -14.17 -17.69
CA LEU A 232 13.31 -15.07 -16.92
C LEU A 232 11.90 -15.00 -17.44
N LEU A 233 11.25 -16.16 -17.58
CA LEU A 233 9.90 -16.22 -18.12
C LEU A 233 8.99 -17.04 -17.20
N LEU A 234 8.17 -16.32 -16.43
CA LEU A 234 7.29 -16.86 -15.40
C LEU A 234 5.83 -16.84 -15.85
N PHE A 235 5.24 -18.00 -16.08
CA PHE A 235 3.80 -18.18 -16.27
C PHE A 235 3.09 -18.49 -14.94
N MET A 236 1.98 -17.79 -14.71
CA MET A 236 1.17 -17.92 -13.50
C MET A 236 -0.31 -18.04 -13.88
N PRO A 237 -0.93 -19.22 -13.74
CA PRO A 237 -2.38 -19.36 -13.86
C PRO A 237 -3.08 -18.94 -12.56
N PHE A 238 -4.33 -18.47 -12.69
CA PHE A 238 -5.16 -18.01 -11.58
C PHE A 238 -6.39 -18.89 -11.37
N GLN A 239 -6.80 -19.06 -10.11
CA GLN A 239 -7.99 -19.80 -9.68
C GLN A 239 -9.30 -19.12 -10.11
N SER A 240 -9.27 -17.81 -10.32
CA SER A 240 -10.42 -16.97 -10.68
C SER A 240 -10.01 -15.89 -11.67
N MET A 241 -11.00 -15.25 -12.30
CA MET A 241 -10.72 -14.06 -13.12
C MET A 241 -10.31 -12.91 -12.19
N LEU A 242 -9.19 -12.27 -12.45
CA LEU A 242 -8.68 -11.17 -11.63
C LEU A 242 -8.83 -9.83 -12.34
N LYS A 243 -8.98 -8.77 -11.53
CA LYS A 243 -8.73 -7.39 -11.92
C LYS A 243 -7.44 -6.92 -11.25
N LEU A 244 -6.36 -6.81 -12.00
CA LEU A 244 -5.06 -6.45 -11.45
C LEU A 244 -4.82 -4.94 -11.57
N HIS A 245 -4.56 -4.29 -10.44
CA HIS A 245 -4.24 -2.86 -10.38
C HIS A 245 -2.73 -2.63 -10.29
N THR A 246 -2.05 -3.42 -9.47
CA THR A 246 -0.63 -3.25 -9.20
C THR A 246 0.07 -4.60 -9.14
N LEU A 247 1.25 -4.67 -9.74
CA LEU A 247 2.19 -5.78 -9.61
C LEU A 247 3.32 -5.31 -8.70
N GLN A 248 3.59 -6.03 -7.62
CA GLN A 248 4.76 -5.78 -6.79
C GLN A 248 5.80 -6.85 -7.04
N LEU A 249 7.02 -6.42 -7.35
CA LEU A 249 8.17 -7.30 -7.53
C LEU A 249 9.21 -6.95 -6.48
N THR A 250 9.77 -7.96 -5.83
CA THR A 250 10.89 -7.77 -4.89
C THR A 250 12.10 -8.48 -5.44
N SER A 251 13.22 -7.78 -5.46
CA SER A 251 14.51 -8.28 -5.91
C SER A 251 15.60 -7.72 -5.00
N LEU A 252 16.39 -8.62 -4.41
CA LEU A 252 17.39 -8.33 -3.40
C LEU A 252 18.73 -8.94 -3.78
N PRO A 253 19.35 -8.50 -4.88
CA PRO A 253 20.69 -8.93 -5.21
C PRO A 253 21.69 -8.54 -4.12
N PRO A 254 22.78 -9.30 -3.94
CA PRO A 254 23.89 -8.91 -3.09
C PRO A 254 24.39 -7.51 -3.46
N THR A 255 24.86 -6.74 -2.48
CA THR A 255 25.42 -5.39 -2.70
C THR A 255 26.94 -5.42 -2.79
N ASP A 256 27.53 -6.57 -3.09
CA ASP A 256 28.98 -6.68 -3.22
C ASP A 256 29.35 -6.31 -4.66
N ASP A 257 29.82 -5.08 -4.85
CA ASP A 257 30.06 -4.49 -6.18
C ASP A 257 31.31 -5.09 -6.88
N ASP A 258 32.09 -5.93 -6.19
CA ASP A 258 33.30 -6.57 -6.72
C ASP A 258 33.03 -7.98 -7.31
N ASP A 259 31.79 -8.46 -7.27
CA ASP A 259 31.39 -9.77 -7.81
C ASP A 259 30.69 -9.61 -9.16
N ASP A 260 31.46 -9.77 -10.24
CA ASP A 260 30.94 -9.74 -11.62
C ASP A 260 29.88 -10.84 -11.89
N GLU A 261 29.78 -11.86 -11.02
CA GLU A 261 28.76 -12.91 -11.08
C GLU A 261 27.47 -12.56 -10.31
N ALA A 262 27.43 -11.41 -9.61
CA ALA A 262 26.27 -11.02 -8.83
C ALA A 262 25.03 -10.84 -9.72
N PRO A 263 23.87 -11.44 -9.35
CA PRO A 263 22.65 -11.24 -10.10
C PRO A 263 22.18 -9.80 -9.96
N MET A 264 21.48 -9.31 -10.97
CA MET A 264 20.90 -7.97 -11.02
C MET A 264 19.43 -7.98 -10.63
N ARG A 265 18.86 -6.77 -10.55
CA ARG A 265 17.41 -6.59 -10.52
C ARG A 265 16.83 -6.69 -11.92
N PRO A 266 15.54 -7.05 -12.07
CA PRO A 266 14.83 -6.90 -13.34
C PRO A 266 14.81 -5.43 -13.79
N GLY A 267 15.28 -5.16 -14.99
CA GLY A 267 15.26 -3.83 -15.59
C GLY A 267 14.08 -3.64 -16.52
N THR A 268 13.97 -4.47 -17.57
CA THR A 268 12.85 -4.42 -18.52
C THR A 268 11.98 -5.66 -18.39
N ILE A 269 10.66 -5.44 -18.30
CA ILE A 269 9.67 -6.48 -18.05
C ILE A 269 8.52 -6.35 -19.04
N HIS A 270 8.20 -7.46 -19.70
CA HIS A 270 7.03 -7.62 -20.55
C HIS A 270 5.97 -8.46 -19.84
N LEU A 271 4.74 -7.94 -19.79
CA LEU A 271 3.59 -8.64 -19.21
C LEU A 271 2.65 -9.12 -20.31
N TYR A 272 2.29 -10.40 -20.26
CA TYR A 272 1.28 -10.99 -21.14
C TYR A 272 0.15 -11.56 -20.31
N THR A 273 -1.09 -11.30 -20.70
CA THR A 273 -2.27 -11.76 -19.98
C THR A 273 -3.05 -12.76 -20.81
N ASN A 274 -3.73 -13.71 -20.16
CA ASN A 274 -4.65 -14.65 -20.81
C ASN A 274 -3.99 -15.57 -21.87
N LYS A 275 -2.71 -15.89 -21.68
CA LYS A 275 -2.06 -16.96 -22.44
C LYS A 275 -2.44 -18.33 -21.83
N PRO A 276 -2.74 -19.35 -22.64
CA PRO A 276 -3.20 -20.65 -22.14
C PRO A 276 -2.07 -21.53 -21.56
N HIS A 277 -0.83 -21.26 -21.94
CA HIS A 277 0.39 -21.90 -21.46
C HIS A 277 1.51 -20.85 -21.44
N ASN A 278 2.67 -21.26 -20.95
CA ASN A 278 3.84 -20.42 -20.96
C ASN A 278 4.33 -20.12 -22.39
N LEU A 279 4.92 -18.96 -22.62
CA LEU A 279 5.56 -18.65 -23.90
C LEU A 279 6.99 -19.18 -23.87
N ASP A 280 7.51 -19.57 -25.03
CA ASP A 280 8.97 -19.61 -25.20
C ASP A 280 9.51 -18.19 -25.45
N PHE A 281 10.83 -18.03 -25.37
CA PHE A 281 11.48 -16.73 -25.52
C PHE A 281 11.27 -16.12 -26.92
N SER A 282 11.21 -16.94 -27.97
CA SER A 282 11.02 -16.45 -29.33
C SER A 282 9.59 -15.97 -29.56
N GLU A 283 8.59 -16.74 -29.10
CA GLU A 283 7.18 -16.34 -29.15
C GLU A 283 6.93 -15.07 -28.31
N ALA A 284 7.59 -14.96 -27.15
CA ALA A 284 7.47 -13.78 -26.30
C ALA A 284 8.00 -12.52 -27.00
N ASP A 285 9.15 -12.60 -27.67
CA ASP A 285 9.74 -11.47 -28.40
C ASP A 285 8.90 -11.04 -29.62
N ASP A 286 8.29 -12.00 -30.32
CA ASP A 286 7.43 -11.72 -31.48
C ASP A 286 6.01 -11.26 -31.10
N THR A 287 5.58 -11.57 -29.88
CA THR A 287 4.25 -11.19 -29.38
C THR A 287 4.31 -9.80 -28.74
N PRO A 288 3.42 -8.86 -29.11
CA PRO A 288 3.34 -7.57 -28.41
C PRO A 288 2.84 -7.77 -26.97
N PRO A 289 3.53 -7.22 -25.96
CA PRO A 289 3.11 -7.38 -24.57
C PRO A 289 1.82 -6.60 -24.25
N THR A 290 1.02 -7.13 -23.33
CA THR A 290 -0.12 -6.40 -22.76
C THR A 290 0.35 -5.07 -22.17
N GLN A 291 1.49 -5.09 -21.47
CA GLN A 291 2.19 -3.91 -20.98
C GLN A 291 3.70 -4.19 -20.88
N ALA A 292 4.52 -3.29 -21.41
CA ALA A 292 5.97 -3.26 -21.18
C ALA A 292 6.28 -2.24 -20.08
N ILE A 293 7.21 -2.58 -19.19
CA ILE A 293 7.65 -1.79 -18.05
C ILE A 293 9.17 -1.72 -18.08
N THR A 294 9.72 -0.53 -17.88
CA THR A 294 11.15 -0.33 -17.63
C THR A 294 11.27 0.21 -16.21
N LEU A 295 11.97 -0.52 -15.36
CA LEU A 295 12.29 -0.15 -13.99
C LEU A 295 13.67 0.51 -13.96
N THR A 296 13.80 1.42 -13.01
CA THR A 296 15.05 2.11 -12.67
C THR A 296 15.27 2.01 -11.18
N GLU A 297 16.47 2.34 -10.70
CA GLU A 297 16.80 2.38 -9.27
C GLU A 297 15.74 3.08 -8.39
N LYS A 298 15.09 4.14 -8.91
CA LYS A 298 14.10 4.95 -8.17
C LYS A 298 12.77 4.24 -7.96
N ASP A 299 12.47 3.23 -8.76
CA ASP A 299 11.22 2.48 -8.67
C ASP A 299 11.23 1.50 -7.49
N TRP A 300 12.42 1.20 -6.97
CA TRP A 300 12.64 0.28 -5.87
C TRP A 300 12.65 1.01 -4.53
N ASN A 301 11.91 0.48 -3.56
CA ASN A 301 11.92 0.99 -2.20
C ASN A 301 13.11 0.41 -1.38
N ALA A 302 13.23 0.84 -0.11
CA ALA A 302 14.28 0.40 0.81
C ALA A 302 14.27 -1.11 1.12
N ASP A 303 13.12 -1.78 0.95
CA ASP A 303 12.97 -3.23 1.09
C ASP A 303 13.19 -3.96 -0.26
N GLY A 304 13.69 -3.27 -1.29
CA GLY A 304 13.94 -3.86 -2.59
C GLY A 304 12.67 -4.25 -3.36
N THR A 305 11.52 -3.63 -3.04
CA THR A 305 10.25 -3.86 -3.73
C THR A 305 9.92 -2.71 -4.68
N ALA A 306 9.69 -3.03 -5.96
CA ALA A 306 9.10 -2.16 -6.96
C ALA A 306 7.58 -2.28 -6.95
N ASN A 307 6.87 -1.15 -6.92
CA ASN A 307 5.40 -1.08 -6.86
C ASN A 307 4.82 -0.60 -8.19
N ILE A 308 4.56 -1.53 -9.11
CA ILE A 308 4.32 -1.25 -10.52
C ILE A 308 2.82 -1.04 -10.79
N GLY A 309 2.44 0.19 -11.12
CA GLY A 309 1.09 0.50 -11.57
C GLY A 309 0.78 -0.13 -12.93
N LEU A 310 -0.29 -0.91 -13.01
CA LEU A 310 -0.74 -1.50 -14.26
C LEU A 310 -1.81 -0.63 -14.92
N ARG A 311 -1.87 -0.67 -16.25
CA ARG A 311 -2.95 -0.04 -17.02
C ARG A 311 -4.23 -0.83 -16.77
N PHE A 312 -4.95 -0.51 -15.69
CA PHE A 312 -6.11 -1.25 -15.17
C PHE A 312 -7.11 -1.69 -16.25
N VAL A 313 -7.37 -0.86 -17.27
CA VAL A 313 -8.26 -1.19 -18.40
C VAL A 313 -7.85 -2.43 -19.21
N LYS A 314 -6.55 -2.78 -19.24
CA LYS A 314 -6.03 -3.99 -19.90
C LYS A 314 -5.99 -5.21 -18.98
N PHE A 315 -6.18 -5.01 -17.67
CA PHE A 315 -6.03 -6.04 -16.65
C PHE A 315 -7.33 -6.30 -15.87
N GLN A 316 -8.51 -6.07 -16.46
CA GLN A 316 -9.81 -6.24 -15.80
C GLN A 316 -10.33 -7.69 -15.77
N ASN A 317 -9.82 -8.55 -16.62
CA ASN A 317 -10.38 -9.88 -16.82
C ASN A 317 -9.25 -10.82 -17.22
N ILE A 318 -8.36 -11.09 -16.27
CA ILE A 318 -7.17 -11.93 -16.49
C ILE A 318 -7.31 -13.27 -15.77
N ASN A 319 -7.01 -14.38 -16.45
CA ASN A 319 -6.97 -15.72 -15.85
C ASN A 319 -5.55 -16.32 -15.79
N SER A 320 -4.59 -15.66 -16.42
CA SER A 320 -3.18 -15.96 -16.34
C SER A 320 -2.36 -14.69 -16.56
N LEU A 321 -1.14 -14.69 -16.04
CA LEU A 321 -0.15 -13.65 -16.25
C LEU A 321 1.20 -14.29 -16.51
N ILE A 322 1.88 -13.80 -17.55
CA ILE A 322 3.29 -14.07 -17.81
C ILE A 322 4.08 -12.82 -17.45
N ILE A 323 5.09 -12.99 -16.62
CA ILE A 323 6.13 -12.00 -16.35
C ILE A 323 7.38 -12.46 -17.11
N TYR A 324 7.74 -11.72 -18.14
CA TYR A 324 8.98 -11.94 -18.89
C TYR A 324 9.95 -10.82 -18.54
N VAL A 325 11.00 -11.13 -17.79
CA VAL A 325 12.15 -10.25 -17.62
C VAL A 325 12.99 -10.38 -18.89
N THR A 326 13.06 -9.32 -19.68
CA THR A 326 13.78 -9.29 -20.95
C THR A 326 15.22 -8.81 -20.79
N LYS A 327 15.46 -8.02 -19.73
CA LYS A 327 16.76 -7.43 -19.43
C LYS A 327 16.89 -7.10 -17.95
N GLY A 328 18.06 -7.33 -17.37
CA GLY A 328 18.45 -6.83 -16.05
C GLY A 328 18.74 -5.32 -16.01
N ASP A 329 18.82 -4.78 -14.80
CA ASP A 329 19.24 -3.42 -14.50
C ASP A 329 20.66 -3.46 -13.89
N GLY A 330 21.67 -3.26 -14.72
CA GLY A 330 23.09 -3.33 -14.34
C GLY A 330 23.98 -3.93 -15.43
N ASP A 331 25.19 -4.31 -15.03
CA ASP A 331 26.23 -4.90 -15.89
C ASP A 331 26.47 -6.41 -15.64
N GLY A 332 25.74 -7.01 -14.69
CA GLY A 332 25.80 -8.46 -14.43
C GLY A 332 25.15 -9.29 -15.55
N GLU A 333 25.21 -10.62 -15.41
CA GLU A 333 24.68 -11.55 -16.42
C GLU A 333 23.35 -12.20 -16.03
N LYS A 334 22.99 -12.18 -14.74
CA LYS A 334 21.81 -12.88 -14.22
C LYS A 334 20.84 -11.91 -13.57
N VAL A 335 19.62 -12.38 -13.30
CA VAL A 335 18.60 -11.62 -12.56
C VAL A 335 18.04 -12.42 -11.41
N ARG A 336 17.75 -11.73 -10.31
CA ARG A 336 17.17 -12.31 -9.10
C ARG A 336 15.75 -11.82 -8.86
N LEU A 337 14.87 -12.71 -8.41
CA LEU A 337 13.51 -12.39 -7.96
C LEU A 337 13.23 -13.08 -6.61
N ASP A 338 12.82 -12.29 -5.63
CA ASP A 338 12.54 -12.78 -4.27
C ASP A 338 11.04 -12.98 -4.04
N ARG A 339 10.21 -12.02 -4.45
CA ARG A 339 8.75 -12.08 -4.23
C ARG A 339 7.97 -11.45 -5.39
N VAL A 340 6.82 -12.03 -5.68
CA VAL A 340 5.82 -11.52 -6.62
C VAL A 340 4.50 -11.38 -5.88
N ARG A 341 3.89 -10.20 -5.90
CA ARG A 341 2.55 -9.98 -5.34
C ARG A 341 1.62 -9.32 -6.32
N LEU A 342 0.39 -9.77 -6.28
CA LEU A 342 -0.70 -9.30 -7.12
C LEU A 342 -1.66 -8.47 -6.28
N ILE A 343 -1.83 -7.20 -6.62
CA ILE A 343 -2.72 -6.29 -5.89
C ILE A 343 -3.88 -5.88 -6.78
N GLY A 344 -5.10 -6.17 -6.34
CA GLY A 344 -6.29 -6.04 -7.17
C GLY A 344 -7.56 -6.52 -6.50
N GLU A 345 -8.51 -6.96 -7.33
CA GLU A 345 -9.76 -7.59 -6.94
C GLU A 345 -9.84 -9.01 -7.56
N SER A 346 -10.25 -10.00 -6.77
CA SER A 346 -10.60 -11.33 -7.26
C SER A 346 -12.07 -11.35 -7.71
N GLY A 347 -12.32 -11.86 -8.92
CA GLY A 347 -13.67 -12.10 -9.45
C GLY A 347 -14.27 -13.43 -8.99
N GLU A 348 -15.40 -13.80 -9.58
CA GLU A 348 -16.07 -15.08 -9.28
C GLU A 348 -15.17 -16.27 -9.67
N LYS A 349 -15.10 -17.26 -8.77
CA LYS A 349 -14.36 -18.51 -9.02
C LYS A 349 -14.99 -19.24 -10.19
N ARG A 350 -14.18 -19.68 -11.16
CA ARG A 350 -14.67 -20.56 -12.21
C ARG A 350 -15.05 -21.91 -11.57
N GLU A 351 -16.30 -22.34 -11.68
CA GLU A 351 -16.59 -23.75 -11.51
C GLU A 351 -15.93 -24.48 -12.69
N MET A 352 -14.98 -25.39 -12.41
CA MET A 352 -14.50 -26.31 -13.43
C MET A 352 -15.68 -27.19 -13.85
N GLY A 353 -16.24 -26.90 -15.03
CA GLY A 353 -17.23 -27.75 -15.66
C GLY A 353 -16.72 -29.19 -15.70
N LYS A 354 -17.50 -30.12 -15.15
CA LYS A 354 -17.24 -31.56 -15.29
C LYS A 354 -17.03 -31.86 -16.78
N LEU A 355 -15.85 -32.39 -17.11
CA LEU A 355 -15.63 -33.08 -18.38
C LEU A 355 -16.61 -34.25 -18.43
N GLU A 356 -17.71 -34.08 -19.16
CA GLU A 356 -18.55 -35.22 -19.55
C GLU A 356 -17.80 -36.00 -20.62
N LYS A 357 -17.48 -37.26 -20.29
CA LYS A 357 -16.93 -38.23 -21.22
C LYS A 357 -17.98 -38.47 -22.31
N ILE A 358 -17.74 -37.95 -23.51
CA ILE A 358 -18.51 -38.31 -24.71
C ILE A 358 -18.36 -39.82 -24.87
N GLY A 359 -19.48 -40.53 -24.80
CA GLY A 359 -19.55 -41.98 -24.84
C GLY A 359 -19.08 -42.52 -26.19
N ASP A 360 -18.35 -43.63 -26.12
CA ASP A 360 -17.98 -44.44 -27.28
C ASP A 360 -19.25 -44.83 -28.06
N GLU A 361 -19.37 -44.39 -29.31
CA GLU A 361 -20.37 -44.91 -30.24
C GLU A 361 -20.05 -46.38 -30.56
N ALA A 362 -20.99 -47.26 -30.26
CA ALA A 362 -20.95 -48.65 -30.69
C ALA A 362 -21.19 -48.70 -32.21
N GLY A 363 -20.16 -49.11 -32.97
CA GLY A 363 -20.30 -49.40 -34.39
C GLY A 363 -21.17 -50.64 -34.61
N GLU A 364 -22.24 -50.47 -35.39
CA GLU A 364 -22.92 -51.55 -36.12
C GLU A 364 -22.21 -51.87 -37.45
#